data_AF-G0PNL9-F1
#
_entry.id   AF-G0PNL9-F1
#
_cell.length_a   1.000
_cell.length_b   1.000
_cell.length_c   1.000
_cell.angle_alpha   90.00
_cell.angle_beta   90.00
_cell.angle_gamma   90.00
#
_symmetry.space_group_name_H-M   'P 1'
#
loop_
_entity.id
_entity.type
_entity.pdbx_description
1 polymer ?
#
loop_
_entity_poly.entity_id
_entity_poly.type
_entity_poly.pdbx_seq_one_letter_code
_entity_poly.pdbx_strand_id
1 'polypeptide(L)'
;TITWLRSNPAGLKLNTPVNETLAWFFTYHIYLWTTFIGFLRSDTFFRLITFSLFGGFSTFFAVVYDFSQIFFLHFNCFDAYATKLCNLCYYTLTVLWSLVRGKKWNPLRERKDTVILDTRQQFLATSLFVILLFILPTIFVYFVVFRCLRLAVSSLQTVLYFFATWPFQWFAVEKYFRERGSVSATNDGKEEISNEAS
;
A
#
# COMPACT_ATOMS: atom_id res chain seq x y z
N THR A 1 23.28 -14.93 -4.93
CA THR A 1 23.33 -15.58 -6.26
C THR A 1 22.14 -15.12 -7.11
N ILE A 2 22.20 -13.89 -7.62
CA ILE A 2 21.23 -13.31 -8.58
C ILE A 2 21.95 -12.99 -9.91
N THR A 3 23.28 -12.85 -9.86
CA THR A 3 24.17 -12.67 -11.00
C THR A 3 24.05 -13.78 -12.05
N TRP A 4 23.80 -15.02 -11.63
CA TRP A 4 23.54 -16.16 -12.52
C TRP A 4 22.26 -16.01 -13.37
N LEU A 5 21.23 -15.33 -12.83
CA LEU A 5 19.99 -15.07 -13.57
C LEU A 5 20.17 -13.98 -14.64
N ARG A 6 21.18 -13.11 -14.46
CA ARG A 6 21.49 -11.98 -15.35
C ARG A 6 22.24 -12.42 -16.61
N SER A 7 22.93 -13.56 -16.57
CA SER A 7 23.82 -14.06 -17.63
C SER A 7 23.24 -15.18 -18.52
N ASN A 8 21.94 -15.15 -18.84
CA ASN A 8 21.20 -16.21 -19.56
C ASN A 8 21.21 -17.57 -18.86
N PRO A 9 20.41 -17.76 -17.80
CA PRO A 9 20.21 -19.08 -17.22
C PRO A 9 19.62 -20.02 -18.28
N ALA A 10 20.22 -21.21 -18.43
CA ALA A 10 19.78 -22.28 -19.34
C ALA A 10 19.80 -21.97 -20.86
N GLY A 11 20.52 -20.94 -21.32
CA GLY A 11 20.66 -20.64 -22.76
C GLY A 11 19.41 -20.01 -23.41
N LEU A 12 18.43 -19.61 -22.62
CA LEU A 12 17.22 -18.91 -23.09
C LEU A 12 17.57 -17.45 -23.40
N LYS A 13 17.44 -17.02 -24.66
CA LYS A 13 17.69 -15.63 -25.06
C LYS A 13 16.55 -14.72 -24.58
N LEU A 14 16.64 -14.31 -23.32
CA LEU A 14 15.71 -13.36 -22.72
C LEU A 14 15.97 -11.95 -23.26
N ASN A 15 14.91 -11.15 -23.29
CA ASN A 15 15.01 -9.75 -23.65
C ASN A 15 15.86 -9.03 -22.58
N THR A 16 17.06 -8.58 -22.99
CA THR A 16 18.07 -8.00 -22.09
C THR A 16 17.53 -6.87 -21.19
N PRO A 17 16.82 -5.84 -21.71
CA PRO A 17 16.31 -4.79 -20.84
C PRO A 17 15.25 -5.27 -19.83
N VAL A 18 14.39 -6.24 -20.20
CA VAL A 18 13.41 -6.80 -19.26
C VAL A 18 14.09 -7.65 -18.18
N ASN A 19 15.08 -8.46 -18.54
CA ASN A 19 15.81 -9.29 -17.57
C ASN A 19 16.59 -8.42 -16.57
N GLU A 20 17.26 -7.37 -17.04
CA GLU A 20 17.96 -6.42 -16.19
C GLU A 20 17.01 -5.76 -15.19
N THR A 21 15.92 -5.15 -15.68
CA THR A 21 14.95 -4.45 -14.81
C THR A 21 14.36 -5.36 -13.74
N LEU A 22 14.02 -6.60 -14.09
CA LEU A 22 13.49 -7.60 -13.18
C LEU A 22 14.54 -8.06 -12.16
N ALA A 23 15.80 -8.20 -12.57
CA ALA A 23 16.91 -8.51 -11.67
C ALA A 23 17.18 -7.37 -10.67
N TRP A 24 17.13 -6.11 -11.12
CA TRP A 24 17.22 -4.95 -10.23
C TRP A 24 16.07 -4.91 -9.23
N PHE A 25 14.85 -5.19 -9.67
CA PHE A 25 13.66 -5.25 -8.82
C PHE A 25 13.82 -6.27 -7.68
N PHE A 26 14.16 -7.52 -7.99
CA PHE A 26 14.30 -8.57 -6.97
C PHE A 26 15.50 -8.33 -6.05
N THR A 27 16.62 -7.85 -6.60
CA THR A 27 17.79 -7.52 -5.79
C THR A 27 17.48 -6.41 -4.79
N TYR A 28 16.74 -5.38 -5.21
CA TYR A 28 16.33 -4.28 -4.34
C TYR A 28 15.41 -4.76 -3.20
N HIS A 29 14.45 -5.64 -3.48
CA HIS A 29 13.58 -6.21 -2.44
C HIS A 29 14.37 -7.04 -1.42
N ILE A 30 15.30 -7.88 -1.89
CA ILE A 30 16.17 -8.67 -1.00
C ILE A 30 17.04 -7.74 -0.16
N TYR A 31 17.63 -6.71 -0.76
CA TYR A 31 18.44 -5.72 -0.05
C TYR A 31 17.64 -5.00 1.05
N LEU A 32 16.44 -4.50 0.73
CA LEU A 32 15.54 -3.87 1.70
C LEU A 32 15.21 -4.83 2.86
N TRP A 33 14.84 -6.07 2.55
CA TRP A 33 14.53 -7.07 3.57
C TRP A 33 15.73 -7.38 4.47
N THR A 34 16.91 -7.59 3.89
CA THR A 34 18.13 -7.88 4.66
C THR A 34 18.56 -6.70 5.54
N THR A 35 18.46 -5.48 5.02
CA THR A 35 18.74 -4.25 5.79
C THR A 35 17.76 -4.11 6.95
N PHE A 36 16.48 -4.39 6.71
CA PHE A 36 15.44 -4.33 7.75
C PHE A 36 15.66 -5.35 8.87
N ILE A 37 15.91 -6.62 8.53
CA ILE A 37 16.23 -7.66 9.53
C ILE A 37 17.53 -7.33 10.27
N GLY A 38 18.53 -6.79 9.58
CA GLY A 38 19.76 -6.30 10.19
C GLY A 38 19.51 -5.20 11.22
N PHE A 39 18.62 -4.25 10.90
CA PHE A 39 18.22 -3.18 11.79
C PHE A 39 17.44 -3.69 13.01
N LEU A 40 16.44 -4.56 12.82
CA LEU A 40 15.68 -5.16 13.93
C LEU A 40 16.54 -5.97 14.91
N ARG A 41 17.59 -6.63 14.40
CA ARG A 41 18.52 -7.41 15.22
C ARG A 41 19.57 -6.56 15.92
N SER A 42 19.75 -5.30 15.52
CA SER A 42 20.77 -4.42 16.08
C SER A 42 20.48 -4.07 17.54
N ASP A 43 21.52 -4.06 18.38
CA ASP A 43 21.43 -3.59 19.77
C ASP A 43 20.95 -2.14 19.86
N THR A 44 21.13 -1.33 18.82
CA THR A 44 20.59 0.03 18.75
C THR A 44 19.07 0.03 18.80
N PHE A 45 18.39 -0.92 18.16
CA PHE A 45 16.93 -1.00 18.15
C PHE A 45 16.39 -1.32 19.54
N PHE A 46 16.96 -2.31 20.22
CA PHE A 46 16.59 -2.65 21.60
C PHE A 46 16.89 -1.50 22.56
N ARG A 47 18.04 -0.82 22.41
CA ARG A 47 18.35 0.36 23.22
C ARG A 47 17.34 1.48 23.01
N LEU A 48 16.95 1.79 21.77
CA LEU A 48 15.95 2.80 21.46
C LEU A 48 14.60 2.49 22.12
N ILE A 49 14.17 1.24 22.06
CA ILE A 49 12.95 0.77 22.75
C ILE A 49 13.07 0.97 24.26
N THR A 50 14.17 0.54 24.87
CA THR A 50 14.38 0.68 26.31
C THR A 50 14.47 2.15 26.73
N PHE A 51 15.13 3.01 25.96
CA PHE A 51 15.18 4.45 26.20
C PHE A 51 13.80 5.10 26.09
N SER A 52 12.96 4.67 25.15
CA SER A 52 11.61 5.21 24.99
C SER A 52 10.70 4.97 26.19
N LEU A 53 10.96 3.92 26.99
CA LEU A 53 10.23 3.64 28.22
C LEU A 53 10.53 4.65 29.34
N PHE A 54 11.73 5.25 29.35
CA PHE A 54 12.06 6.32 30.31
C PHE A 54 11.26 7.60 30.05
N GLY A 55 10.84 7.84 28.79
CA GLY A 55 9.95 8.96 28.43
C GLY A 55 8.47 8.72 28.77
N GLY A 56 8.12 7.52 29.25
CA GLY A 56 6.75 7.11 29.56
C GLY A 56 6.11 6.22 28.49
N PHE A 57 4.84 5.85 28.71
CA PHE A 57 4.11 4.95 27.82
C PHE A 57 3.81 5.58 26.44
N SER A 58 3.51 6.87 26.40
CA SER A 58 3.19 7.59 25.16
C SER A 58 4.38 7.63 24.19
N THR A 59 5.59 7.89 24.69
CA THR A 59 6.82 7.90 23.87
C THR A 59 7.16 6.51 23.35
N PHE A 60 6.94 5.46 24.15
CA PHE A 60 7.10 4.08 23.70
C PHE A 60 6.15 3.74 22.54
N PHE A 61 4.86 4.05 22.66
CA PHE A 61 3.89 3.80 21.58
C PHE A 61 4.20 4.62 20.32
N ALA A 62 4.71 5.84 20.45
CA ALA A 62 5.15 6.66 19.31
C ALA A 62 6.32 6.01 18.56
N VAL A 63 7.35 5.55 19.28
CA VAL A 63 8.51 4.86 18.69
C VAL A 63 8.09 3.56 18.01
N VAL A 64 7.21 2.77 18.63
CA VAL A 64 6.67 1.54 18.02
C VAL A 64 5.84 1.84 16.77
N TYR A 65 5.06 2.92 16.78
CA TYR A 65 4.31 3.38 15.62
C TYR A 65 5.23 3.76 14.45
N ASP A 66 6.30 4.51 14.71
CA ASP A 66 7.27 4.92 13.68
C ASP A 66 7.97 3.71 13.03
N PHE A 67 8.38 2.72 13.83
CA PHE A 67 8.97 1.49 13.30
C PHE A 67 7.96 0.65 12.51
N SER A 68 6.72 0.59 12.98
CA SER A 68 5.62 -0.04 12.26
C SER A 68 5.44 0.61 10.88
N GLN A 69 5.44 1.94 10.78
CA GLN A 69 5.34 2.63 9.49
C GLN A 69 6.46 2.25 8.52
N ILE A 70 7.70 2.17 8.99
CA ILE A 70 8.85 1.77 8.16
C ILE A 70 8.69 0.31 7.69
N PHE A 71 8.28 -0.59 8.57
CA PHE A 71 8.05 -1.99 8.20
C PHE A 71 6.96 -2.15 7.13
N PHE A 72 5.85 -1.44 7.32
CA PHE A 72 4.72 -1.55 6.41
C PHE A 72 4.93 -0.79 5.09
N LEU A 73 5.91 0.11 4.98
CA LEU A 73 6.29 0.72 3.71
C LEU A 73 6.61 -0.34 2.64
N HIS A 74 7.38 -1.37 2.99
CA HIS A 74 7.72 -2.46 2.07
C HIS A 74 6.47 -3.22 1.58
N PHE A 75 5.53 -3.49 2.48
CA PHE A 75 4.25 -4.13 2.14
C PHE A 75 3.36 -3.23 1.27
N ASN A 76 3.37 -1.91 1.51
CA ASN A 76 2.64 -0.95 0.67
C ASN A 76 3.21 -0.89 -0.75
N CYS A 77 4.54 -0.94 -0.91
CA CYS A 77 5.16 -1.04 -2.22
C CYS A 77 4.68 -2.31 -2.94
N PHE A 78 4.66 -3.46 -2.26
CA PHE A 78 4.19 -4.72 -2.83
C PHE A 78 2.71 -4.68 -3.25
N ASP A 79 1.83 -4.12 -2.42
CA ASP A 79 0.41 -3.92 -2.75
C ASP A 79 0.22 -3.04 -3.99
N ALA A 80 1.02 -1.97 -4.12
CA ALA A 80 1.00 -1.11 -5.30
C ALA A 80 1.41 -1.89 -6.57
N TYR A 81 2.46 -2.72 -6.50
CA TYR A 81 2.87 -3.57 -7.62
C TYR A 81 1.78 -4.57 -7.99
N ALA A 82 1.19 -5.26 -7.00
CA ALA A 82 0.09 -6.20 -7.23
C ALA A 82 -1.10 -5.50 -7.89
N THR A 83 -1.49 -4.31 -7.43
CA THR A 83 -2.56 -3.50 -8.02
C THR A 83 -2.28 -3.16 -9.49
N LYS A 84 -1.05 -2.73 -9.81
CA LYS A 84 -0.67 -2.43 -11.20
C LYS A 84 -0.68 -3.68 -12.08
N LEU A 85 -0.24 -4.82 -11.55
CA LEU A 85 -0.27 -6.10 -12.26
C LEU A 85 -1.70 -6.58 -12.52
N CYS A 86 -2.59 -6.51 -11.53
CA CYS A 86 -4.02 -6.82 -11.70
C CYS A 86 -4.64 -5.99 -12.82
N ASN A 87 -4.39 -4.68 -12.80
CA ASN A 87 -4.90 -3.77 -13.84
C ASN A 87 -4.35 -4.14 -15.21
N LEU A 88 -3.04 -4.40 -15.31
CA LEU A 88 -2.42 -4.83 -16.57
C LEU A 88 -3.07 -6.13 -17.08
N CYS A 89 -3.22 -7.15 -16.24
CA CYS A 89 -3.87 -8.41 -16.60
C CYS A 89 -5.31 -8.19 -17.09
N TYR A 90 -6.09 -7.35 -16.40
CA TYR A 90 -7.45 -7.02 -16.82
C TYR A 90 -7.48 -6.32 -18.18
N TYR A 91 -6.67 -5.28 -18.38
CA TYR A 91 -6.58 -4.59 -19.67
C TYR A 91 -6.15 -5.53 -20.79
N THR A 92 -5.10 -6.32 -20.58
CA THR A 92 -4.63 -7.32 -21.55
C THR A 92 -5.74 -8.31 -21.89
N LEU A 93 -6.49 -8.79 -20.90
CA LEU A 93 -7.60 -9.72 -21.11
C LEU A 93 -8.73 -9.09 -21.96
N THR A 94 -9.09 -7.83 -21.72
CA THR A 94 -10.12 -7.14 -22.53
C THR A 94 -9.69 -6.93 -23.99
N VAL A 95 -8.40 -6.66 -24.22
CA VAL A 95 -7.81 -6.53 -25.55
C VAL A 95 -7.78 -7.88 -26.26
N LEU A 96 -7.28 -8.92 -25.59
CA LEU A 96 -7.24 -10.28 -26.15
C LEU A 96 -8.64 -10.81 -26.43
N TRP A 97 -9.61 -10.54 -25.58
CA TRP A 97 -11.01 -10.90 -25.81
C TRP A 97 -11.61 -10.25 -27.07
N SER A 98 -11.19 -9.03 -27.39
CA SER A 98 -11.58 -8.37 -28.64
C SER A 98 -10.84 -8.99 -29.84
N LEU A 99 -9.56 -9.31 -29.68
CA LEU A 99 -8.70 -9.92 -30.70
C LEU A 99 -9.15 -11.35 -31.08
N VAL A 100 -9.52 -12.18 -30.09
CA VAL A 100 -10.05 -13.54 -30.30
C VAL A 100 -11.36 -13.51 -31.12
N ARG A 101 -12.15 -12.44 -31.00
CA ARG A 101 -13.37 -12.20 -31.80
C ARG A 101 -13.08 -11.51 -33.14
N GLY A 102 -11.82 -11.31 -33.49
CA GLY A 102 -11.40 -10.63 -34.73
C GLY A 102 -11.74 -9.14 -34.77
N LYS A 103 -11.94 -8.48 -33.62
CA LYS A 103 -12.29 -7.05 -33.54
C LYS A 103 -11.11 -6.24 -32.98
N LYS A 104 -10.61 -5.27 -33.75
CA LYS A 104 -9.52 -4.37 -33.35
C LYS A 104 -10.03 -2.93 -33.27
N TRP A 105 -9.65 -2.21 -32.22
CA TRP A 105 -9.90 -0.77 -32.15
C TRP A 105 -9.01 -0.03 -33.15
N ASN A 106 -9.62 0.78 -34.01
CA ASN A 106 -8.90 1.63 -34.96
C ASN A 106 -8.93 3.08 -34.46
N PRO A 107 -7.82 3.63 -33.95
CA PRO A 107 -7.77 5.00 -33.45
C PRO A 107 -7.95 6.04 -34.57
N LEU A 108 -7.67 5.71 -35.83
CA LEU A 108 -7.83 6.64 -36.97
C LEU A 108 -9.29 6.91 -37.35
N ARG A 109 -10.19 5.97 -37.01
CA ARG A 109 -11.62 6.03 -37.36
C ARG A 109 -12.54 5.87 -36.15
N GLU A 110 -11.96 5.87 -34.94
CA GLU A 110 -12.62 5.69 -33.64
C GLU A 110 -13.68 4.58 -33.60
N ARG A 111 -13.39 3.45 -34.27
CA ARG A 111 -14.34 2.33 -34.40
C ARG A 111 -13.67 0.97 -34.24
N LYS A 112 -14.47 -0.06 -33.92
CA LYS A 112 -14.03 -1.46 -33.89
C LYS A 112 -14.11 -2.05 -35.30
N ASP A 113 -12.97 -2.18 -35.97
CA ASP A 113 -12.87 -2.80 -37.28
C ASP A 113 -12.68 -4.32 -37.15
N THR A 114 -13.30 -5.08 -38.04
CA THR A 114 -13.04 -6.53 -38.19
C THR A 114 -11.70 -6.72 -38.88
N VAL A 115 -10.81 -7.47 -38.25
CA VAL A 115 -9.48 -7.80 -38.77
C VAL A 115 -9.42 -9.28 -39.07
N ILE A 116 -8.94 -9.60 -40.27
CA ILE A 116 -8.64 -10.97 -40.66
C ILE A 116 -7.28 -11.31 -40.05
N LEU A 117 -7.28 -12.19 -39.05
CA LEU A 117 -6.07 -12.67 -38.38
C LEU A 117 -5.63 -13.99 -39.03
N ASP A 118 -4.32 -14.18 -39.14
CA ASP A 118 -3.76 -15.49 -39.51
C ASP A 118 -4.09 -16.54 -38.44
N THR A 119 -4.29 -17.79 -38.83
CA THR A 119 -4.69 -18.89 -37.92
C THR A 119 -3.71 -19.05 -36.77
N ARG A 120 -2.40 -18.84 -37.03
CA ARG A 120 -1.35 -18.86 -36.00
C ARG A 120 -1.50 -17.73 -34.96
N GLN A 121 -1.84 -16.53 -35.41
CA GLN A 121 -2.01 -15.37 -34.52
C GLN A 121 -3.25 -15.55 -33.64
N GLN A 122 -4.34 -16.06 -34.22
CA GLN A 122 -5.55 -16.36 -33.47
C GLN A 122 -5.29 -17.44 -32.40
N PHE A 123 -4.55 -18.49 -32.72
CA PHE A 123 -4.16 -19.54 -31.77
C PHE A 123 -3.29 -19.00 -30.62
N LEU A 124 -2.33 -18.12 -30.91
CA LEU A 124 -1.51 -17.49 -29.87
C LEU A 124 -2.35 -16.59 -28.95
N ALA A 125 -3.27 -15.80 -29.52
CA ALA A 125 -4.16 -14.94 -28.76
C ALA A 125 -5.10 -15.73 -27.85
N THR A 126 -5.70 -16.83 -28.34
CA THR A 126 -6.53 -17.71 -27.51
C THR A 126 -5.72 -18.40 -26.41
N SER A 127 -4.50 -18.83 -26.71
CA SER A 127 -3.63 -19.49 -25.71
C SER A 127 -3.26 -18.53 -24.58
N LEU A 128 -2.80 -17.32 -24.92
CA LEU A 128 -2.50 -16.27 -23.93
C LEU A 128 -3.74 -15.86 -23.14
N PHE A 129 -4.91 -15.80 -23.79
CA PHE A 129 -6.17 -15.46 -23.14
C PHE A 129 -6.53 -16.50 -22.08
N VAL A 130 -6.43 -17.79 -22.41
CA VAL A 130 -6.72 -18.89 -21.46
C VAL A 130 -5.72 -18.87 -20.30
N ILE A 131 -4.42 -18.69 -20.56
CA ILE A 131 -3.39 -18.58 -19.52
C ILE A 131 -3.70 -17.40 -18.57
N LEU A 132 -4.02 -16.23 -19.10
CA LEU A 132 -4.39 -15.06 -18.30
C LEU A 132 -5.67 -15.30 -17.51
N LEU A 133 -6.67 -15.96 -18.09
CA LEU A 133 -7.94 -16.29 -17.43
C LEU A 133 -7.73 -17.24 -16.25
N PHE A 134 -6.80 -18.20 -16.36
CA PHE A 134 -6.42 -19.07 -15.24
C PHE A 134 -5.55 -18.38 -14.17
N ILE A 135 -4.72 -17.42 -14.57
CA ILE A 135 -3.87 -16.67 -13.63
C ILE A 135 -4.66 -15.61 -12.85
N LEU A 136 -5.68 -15.01 -13.48
CA LEU A 136 -6.50 -13.94 -12.89
C LEU A 136 -7.13 -14.29 -11.53
N PRO A 137 -7.78 -15.45 -11.31
CA PRO A 137 -8.34 -15.78 -9.99
C PRO A 137 -7.26 -15.87 -8.90
N THR A 138 -6.10 -16.43 -9.22
CA THR A 138 -4.96 -16.50 -8.30
C THR A 138 -4.50 -15.10 -7.92
N ILE A 139 -4.26 -14.22 -8.91
CA ILE A 139 -3.87 -12.83 -8.68
C ILE A 139 -4.93 -12.10 -7.85
N PHE A 140 -6.22 -12.32 -8.13
CA PHE A 140 -7.32 -11.70 -7.41
C PHE A 140 -7.35 -12.09 -5.92
N VAL A 141 -7.17 -13.39 -5.61
CA VAL A 141 -7.10 -13.86 -4.21
C VAL A 141 -5.91 -13.22 -3.49
N TYR A 142 -4.72 -13.19 -4.10
CA TYR A 142 -3.57 -12.51 -3.51
C TYR A 142 -3.85 -11.04 -3.27
N PHE A 143 -4.41 -10.33 -4.25
CA PHE A 143 -4.80 -8.94 -4.11
C PHE A 143 -5.74 -8.72 -2.92
N VAL A 144 -6.80 -9.53 -2.78
CA VAL A 144 -7.74 -9.44 -1.65
C VAL A 144 -7.03 -9.67 -0.32
N VAL A 145 -6.20 -10.71 -0.21
CA VAL A 145 -5.45 -11.03 1.02
C VAL A 145 -4.52 -9.88 1.42
N PHE A 146 -3.72 -9.36 0.48
CA PHE A 146 -2.83 -8.23 0.75
C PHE A 146 -3.61 -6.96 1.10
N ARG A 147 -4.75 -6.73 0.46
CA ARG A 147 -5.61 -5.58 0.76
C ARG A 147 -6.24 -5.68 2.15
N CYS A 148 -6.71 -6.87 2.54
CA CYS A 148 -7.22 -7.13 3.89
C CYS A 148 -6.11 -6.95 4.94
N LEU A 149 -4.91 -7.48 4.68
CA LEU A 149 -3.76 -7.30 5.56
C LEU A 149 -3.41 -5.82 5.72
N ARG A 150 -3.43 -5.03 4.63
CA ARG A 150 -3.23 -3.58 4.68
C ARG A 150 -4.27 -2.88 5.55
N LEU A 151 -5.54 -3.25 5.44
CA LEU A 151 -6.60 -2.69 6.28
C LEU A 151 -6.42 -3.04 7.76
N ALA A 152 -6.09 -4.29 8.07
CA ALA A 152 -5.82 -4.74 9.43
C ALA A 152 -4.59 -4.05 10.06
N VAL A 153 -3.57 -3.81 9.26
CA VAL A 153 -2.38 -3.07 9.68
C VAL A 153 -2.70 -1.60 9.91
N SER A 154 -3.43 -0.98 8.99
CA SER A 154 -3.83 0.41 9.12
C SER A 154 -4.67 0.64 10.37
N SER A 155 -5.57 -0.30 10.71
CA SER A 155 -6.34 -0.20 11.95
C SER A 155 -5.46 -0.34 13.19
N LEU A 156 -4.52 -1.28 13.20
CA LEU A 156 -3.54 -1.43 14.27
C LEU A 156 -2.68 -0.16 14.45
N GLN A 157 -2.23 0.44 13.35
CA GLN A 157 -1.50 1.71 13.38
C GLN A 157 -2.34 2.86 13.95
N THR A 158 -3.63 2.95 13.59
CA THR A 158 -4.55 3.94 14.17
C THR A 158 -4.70 3.76 15.68
N VAL A 159 -4.81 2.51 16.14
CA VAL A 159 -4.90 2.20 17.58
C VAL A 159 -3.61 2.59 18.31
N LEU A 160 -2.43 2.26 17.75
CA LEU A 160 -1.15 2.66 18.31
C LEU A 160 -1.00 4.19 18.40
N TYR A 161 -1.39 4.90 17.33
CA TYR A 161 -1.36 6.36 17.29
C TYR A 161 -2.29 6.99 18.34
N PHE A 162 -3.48 6.41 18.52
CA PHE A 162 -4.42 6.83 19.54
C PHE A 162 -3.81 6.69 20.94
N PHE A 163 -3.20 5.55 21.27
CA PHE A 163 -2.52 5.38 22.56
C PHE A 163 -1.31 6.32 22.73
N ALA A 164 -0.56 6.58 21.66
CA ALA A 164 0.56 7.51 21.68
C ALA A 164 0.10 8.95 21.99
N THR A 165 -1.03 9.38 21.43
CA THR A 165 -1.53 10.77 21.57
C THR A 165 -2.59 10.96 22.66
N TRP A 166 -3.01 9.88 23.33
CA TRP A 166 -4.03 9.89 24.37
C TRP A 166 -3.84 10.98 25.44
N PRO A 167 -2.63 11.21 26.00
CA PRO A 167 -2.44 12.25 27.00
C PRO A 167 -2.74 13.65 26.45
N PHE A 168 -2.29 13.94 25.23
CA PHE A 168 -2.53 15.22 24.58
C PHE A 168 -4.02 15.43 24.25
N GLN A 169 -4.69 14.38 23.78
CA GLN A 169 -6.13 14.41 23.52
C GLN A 169 -6.93 14.69 24.80
N TRP A 170 -6.56 14.04 25.91
CA TRP A 170 -7.18 14.28 27.22
C TRP A 170 -7.01 15.73 27.68
N PHE A 171 -5.78 16.28 27.63
CA PHE A 171 -5.54 17.67 27.99
C PHE A 171 -6.32 18.66 27.12
N ALA A 172 -6.44 18.39 25.80
CA ALA A 172 -7.21 19.23 24.90
C ALA A 172 -8.72 19.22 25.25
N VAL A 173 -9.26 18.05 25.60
CA VAL A 173 -10.65 17.90 26.04
C VAL A 173 -10.89 18.63 27.36
N GLU A 174 -10.01 18.48 28.34
CA GLU A 174 -10.12 19.19 29.63
C GLU A 174 -10.10 20.71 29.43
N LYS A 175 -9.20 21.22 28.59
CA LYS A 175 -9.11 22.64 28.26
C LYS A 175 -10.38 23.14 27.56
N TYR A 176 -10.92 22.37 26.61
CA TYR A 176 -12.16 22.69 25.91
C TYR A 176 -13.35 22.83 26.88
N PHE A 177 -13.49 21.91 27.85
CA PHE A 177 -14.54 22.01 28.86
C PHE A 177 -14.34 23.19 29.82
N ARG A 178 -13.10 23.47 30.23
CA ARG A 178 -12.77 24.60 31.10
C ARG A 178 -13.07 25.95 30.44
N GLU A 179 -12.71 26.12 29.17
CA GLU A 179 -13.02 27.34 28.40
C GLU A 179 -14.52 27.51 28.19
N ARG A 180 -15.24 26.43 27.87
CA ARG A 180 -16.70 26.47 27.72
C ARG A 180 -17.41 26.83 29.02
N GLY A 181 -16.96 26.30 30.17
CA GLY A 181 -17.48 26.66 31.49
C GLY A 181 -17.26 28.13 31.84
N SER A 182 -16.08 28.68 31.53
CA SER A 182 -15.76 30.10 31.74
C SER A 182 -16.65 31.04 30.91
N VAL A 183 -16.92 30.69 29.64
CA VAL A 183 -17.81 31.48 28.76
C VAL A 183 -19.26 31.45 29.25
N SER A 184 -19.76 30.30 29.70
CA SER A 184 -21.13 30.19 30.25
C SER A 184 -21.30 31.07 31.49
N ALA A 185 -20.38 30.98 32.46
CA ALA A 185 -20.44 31.78 33.68
C ALA A 185 -20.35 33.29 33.42
N THR A 186 -19.61 33.70 32.38
CA THR A 186 -19.50 35.12 32.00
C THR A 186 -20.78 35.64 31.35
N ASN A 187 -21.52 34.80 30.62
CA ASN A 187 -22.81 35.17 30.03
C ASN A 187 -23.92 35.21 31.07
N ASP A 188 -23.98 34.23 31.97
CA ASP A 188 -24.98 34.19 33.05
C ASP A 188 -24.85 35.42 33.97
N GLY A 189 -23.61 35.79 34.35
CA GLY A 189 -23.37 36.99 35.14
C GLY A 189 -23.71 38.31 34.43
N LYS A 190 -23.68 38.36 33.10
CA LYS A 190 -24.13 39.54 32.33
C LYS A 190 -25.66 39.61 32.25
N GLU A 191 -26.35 38.47 32.17
CA GLU A 191 -27.81 38.43 32.20
C GLU A 191 -28.37 38.82 33.57
N GLU A 192 -27.76 38.35 34.67
CA GLU A 192 -28.17 38.75 36.03
C GLU A 192 -28.02 40.26 36.26
N ILE A 193 -26.87 40.85 35.89
CA ILE A 193 -26.65 42.30 36.02
C ILE A 193 -27.60 43.11 35.14
N SER A 194 -27.96 42.60 33.95
CA SER A 194 -28.95 43.24 33.07
C SER A 194 -30.37 43.18 33.64
N ASN A 195 -30.71 42.13 34.38
CA ASN A 195 -32.02 41.95 35.01
C ASN A 195 -32.17 42.78 36.29
N GLU A 196 -31.09 43.02 37.05
CA GLU A 196 -31.10 43.92 38.20
C GLU A 196 -31.10 45.42 37.82
N ALA A 197 -30.66 45.75 36.61
CA ALA A 197 -30.60 47.13 36.12
C ALA A 197 -31.88 47.62 35.41
N SER A 198 -32.89 46.76 35.24
CA SER A 198 -34.20 47.07 34.64
C SER A 198 -35.31 47.20 35.68
#